data_AF-A0A515A2R2-F1
#
_entry.id   AF-A0A515A2R2-F1
#
_cell.length_a   1.000
_cell.length_b   1.000
_cell.length_c   1.000
_cell.angle_alpha   90.00
_cell.angle_beta   90.00
_cell.angle_gamma   90.00
#
_symmetry.space_group_name_H-M   'P 1'
#
loop_
_entity.id
_entity.type
_entity.pdbx_description
1 polymer ?
#
loop_
_entity_poly.entity_id
_entity_poly.type
_entity_poly.pdbx_seq_one_letter_code
_entity_poly.pdbx_strand_id
1 'polypeptide(L)'
;MQIIENWTRVRGIIKTFSAESDTDNFGEMALSIQQTSSLEGIADLISPKALTKARIYVPTADLADTTITPGQAVELILHITASGRLYAQPGSLHVLNE
;
A
#
# COMPACT_ATOMS: atom_id res chain seq x y z
N MET A 1 1.37 -26.02 -7.65
CA MET A 1 2.24 -24.85 -7.49
C MET A 1 1.45 -23.84 -6.67
N GLN A 2 1.70 -23.76 -5.35
CA GLN A 2 1.04 -22.76 -4.50
C GLN A 2 1.62 -21.41 -4.86
N ILE A 3 0.78 -20.47 -5.31
CA ILE A 3 1.17 -19.07 -5.44
C ILE A 3 1.39 -18.59 -4.00
N ILE A 4 2.65 -18.36 -3.63
CA ILE A 4 2.98 -17.67 -2.39
C ILE A 4 2.66 -16.19 -2.68
N GLU A 5 1.50 -15.74 -2.23
CA GLU A 5 1.14 -14.34 -2.33
C GLU A 5 1.95 -13.55 -1.30
N ASN A 6 2.68 -12.53 -1.73
CA ASN A 6 3.62 -11.80 -0.87
C ASN A 6 2.95 -10.55 -0.29
N TRP A 7 2.15 -10.74 0.74
CA TRP A 7 1.44 -9.65 1.42
C TRP A 7 2.19 -9.18 2.68
N THR A 8 2.34 -7.86 2.82
CA THR A 8 2.95 -7.19 3.98
C THR A 8 2.03 -6.07 4.45
N ARG A 9 1.71 -6.03 5.74
CA ARG A 9 0.99 -4.90 6.33
C ARG A 9 1.98 -3.75 6.54
N VAL A 10 1.59 -2.55 6.14
CA VAL A 10 2.41 -1.34 6.31
C VAL A 10 1.61 -0.24 6.98
N ARG A 11 2.31 0.58 7.76
CA ARG A 11 1.79 1.86 8.26
C ARG A 11 2.72 2.98 7.84
N GLY A 12 2.15 4.09 7.40
CA GLY A 12 2.93 5.22 6.94
C GLY A 12 2.14 6.49 6.80
N ILE A 13 2.86 7.57 6.46
CA ILE A 13 2.27 8.89 6.25
C ILE A 13 2.13 9.15 4.76
N ILE A 14 0.94 9.55 4.32
CA ILE A 14 0.66 9.94 2.94
C ILE A 14 1.49 11.18 2.60
N LYS A 15 2.24 11.12 1.51
CA LYS A 15 3.01 12.26 0.98
C LYS A 15 2.30 12.92 -0.17
N THR A 16 1.85 12.13 -1.14
CA THR A 16 1.06 12.58 -2.27
C THR A 16 0.06 11.50 -2.63
N PHE A 17 -1.04 11.91 -3.25
CA PHE A 17 -2.00 10.99 -3.84
C PHE A 17 -2.44 11.53 -5.20
N SER A 18 -2.74 10.63 -6.13
CA SER A 18 -3.32 10.89 -7.43
C SER A 18 -4.39 9.85 -7.70
N ALA A 19 -5.61 10.27 -8.01
CA ALA A 19 -6.67 9.36 -8.44
C ALA A 19 -6.40 8.82 -9.87
N GLU A 20 -5.57 9.52 -10.64
CA GLU A 20 -5.12 9.08 -11.96
C GLU A 20 -3.83 8.26 -11.81
N SER A 21 -3.79 7.08 -12.42
CA SER A 21 -2.57 6.27 -12.55
C SER A 21 -2.48 5.61 -13.93
N ASP A 22 -1.31 5.10 -14.27
CA ASP A 22 -1.07 4.34 -15.51
C ASP A 22 -1.74 2.94 -15.50
N THR A 23 -2.51 2.61 -14.46
CA THR A 23 -3.19 1.31 -14.31
C THR A 23 -4.69 1.53 -14.11
N ASP A 24 -5.50 0.92 -14.99
CA ASP A 24 -6.96 1.02 -14.94
C ASP A 24 -7.51 0.59 -13.58
N ASN A 25 -8.42 1.40 -13.01
CA ASN A 25 -9.04 1.21 -11.70
C ASN A 25 -8.11 1.36 -10.49
N PHE A 26 -6.88 1.83 -10.66
CA PHE A 26 -5.98 2.18 -9.55
C PHE A 26 -5.62 3.67 -9.58
N GLY A 27 -5.49 4.26 -8.40
CA GLY A 27 -4.79 5.53 -8.19
C GLY A 27 -3.39 5.28 -7.66
N GLU A 28 -2.57 6.32 -7.66
CA GLU A 28 -1.21 6.28 -7.15
C GLU A 28 -1.09 7.01 -5.82
N MET A 29 -0.52 6.36 -4.82
CA MET A 29 -0.25 6.94 -3.51
C MET A 29 1.24 6.82 -3.18
N ALA A 30 1.86 7.95 -2.81
CA ALA A 30 3.20 7.96 -2.26
C ALA A 30 3.11 7.94 -0.73
N LEU A 31 3.74 6.94 -0.13
CA LEU A 31 3.75 6.74 1.31
C LEU A 31 5.17 6.77 1.85
N SER A 32 5.32 7.45 2.98
CA SER A 32 6.49 7.32 3.84
C SER A 32 6.20 6.23 4.86
N ILE A 33 6.67 5.01 4.60
CA ILE A 33 6.40 3.86 5.46
C ILE A 33 7.25 4.00 6.74
N GLN A 34 6.56 3.90 7.87
CA GLN A 34 7.16 3.98 9.21
C GLN A 34 7.25 2.60 9.86
N GLN A 35 6.31 1.71 9.55
CA GLN A 35 6.24 0.36 10.10
C GLN A 35 5.84 -0.63 9.03
N THR A 36 6.45 -1.82 9.09
CA THR A 36 6.11 -2.97 8.27
C THR A 36 5.90 -4.17 9.19
N SER A 37 4.89 -4.98 8.92
CA SER A 37 4.62 -6.21 9.64
C SER A 37 4.23 -7.29 8.65
N SER A 38 4.93 -8.42 8.75
CA SER A 38 4.60 -9.62 8.00
C SER A 38 3.21 -10.11 8.41
N LEU A 39 2.42 -10.58 7.44
CA LEU A 39 1.15 -11.25 7.73
C LEU A 39 1.43 -12.71 8.09
N GLU A 40 0.73 -13.25 9.09
CA GLU A 40 0.92 -14.64 9.51
C GLU A 40 0.65 -15.61 8.35
N GLY A 41 1.54 -16.59 8.17
CA GLY A 41 1.44 -17.59 7.10
C GLY A 41 1.91 -17.11 5.73
N ILE A 42 2.48 -15.90 5.62
CA ILE A 42 2.89 -15.29 4.36
C ILE A 42 4.40 -14.99 4.37
N ALA A 43 5.08 -15.28 3.25
CA ALA A 43 6.48 -14.92 3.08
C ALA A 43 6.60 -13.40 2.88
N ASP A 44 7.25 -12.73 3.82
CA ASP A 44 7.53 -11.30 3.72
C ASP A 44 8.71 -11.06 2.78
N LEU A 45 8.42 -10.90 1.49
CA LEU A 45 9.43 -10.60 0.48
C LEU A 45 9.74 -9.11 0.36
N ILE A 46 9.08 -8.25 1.15
CA ILE A 46 9.28 -6.82 1.06
C ILE A 46 10.24 -6.37 2.17
N SER A 47 11.50 -6.10 1.78
CA SER A 47 12.51 -5.67 2.76
C SER A 47 12.11 -4.34 3.41
N PRO A 48 12.01 -4.27 4.76
CA PRO A 48 11.65 -3.04 5.48
C PRO A 48 12.60 -1.88 5.19
N LYS A 49 13.88 -2.18 4.96
CA LYS A 49 14.91 -1.17 4.65
C LYS A 49 14.74 -0.55 3.26
N ALA A 50 14.06 -1.23 2.34
CA ALA A 50 13.82 -0.74 0.98
C ALA A 50 12.55 0.12 0.85
N LEU A 51 11.66 0.08 1.86
CA LEU A 51 10.30 0.62 1.78
C LEU A 51 10.11 2.02 2.40
N THR A 52 11.15 2.70 2.86
CA THR A 52 11.00 4.01 3.55
C THR A 52 10.20 5.05 2.75
N LYS A 53 10.27 4.98 1.42
CA LYS A 53 9.37 5.69 0.50
C LYS A 53 8.87 4.72 -0.56
N ALA A 54 7.56 4.55 -0.64
CA ALA A 54 6.93 3.62 -1.57
C ALA A 54 5.89 4.33 -2.43
N ARG A 55 5.88 3.98 -3.72
CA ARG A 55 4.81 4.30 -4.65
C ARG A 55 3.90 3.08 -4.73
N ILE A 56 2.65 3.26 -4.34
CA ILE A 56 1.67 2.20 -4.17
C ILE A 56 0.48 2.47 -5.07
N TYR A 57 0.06 1.45 -5.80
CA TYR A 57 -1.16 1.48 -6.59
C TYR A 57 -2.32 1.04 -5.70
N VAL A 58 -3.24 1.95 -5.44
CA VAL A 58 -4.39 1.74 -4.54
C VAL A 58 -5.65 1.64 -5.38
N PRO A 59 -6.54 0.65 -5.16
CA PRO A 59 -7.80 0.57 -5.87
C PRO A 59 -8.60 1.88 -5.77
N THR A 60 -9.07 2.38 -6.91
CA THR A 60 -9.85 3.63 -6.99
C THR A 60 -11.12 3.59 -6.14
N ALA A 61 -11.73 2.42 -5.95
CA ALA A 61 -12.86 2.24 -5.05
C ALA A 61 -12.51 2.63 -3.59
N ASP A 62 -11.37 2.16 -3.08
CA ASP A 62 -10.89 2.49 -1.74
C ASP A 62 -10.60 3.99 -1.60
N LEU A 63 -10.16 4.63 -2.69
CA LEU A 63 -9.91 6.08 -2.75
C LEU A 63 -11.20 6.90 -2.80
N ALA A 64 -12.27 6.37 -3.41
CA ALA A 64 -13.55 7.07 -3.55
C ALA A 64 -14.31 7.13 -2.21
N ASP A 65 -14.23 6.06 -1.42
CA ASP A 65 -14.92 5.95 -0.13
C ASP A 65 -14.14 6.56 1.05
N THR A 66 -12.88 6.93 0.83
CA THR A 66 -11.98 7.43 1.90
C THR A 66 -11.54 8.85 1.62
N THR A 67 -11.70 9.76 2.60
CA THR A 67 -11.09 11.10 2.52
C THR A 67 -9.60 10.99 2.81
N ILE A 68 -8.77 11.21 1.79
CA ILE A 68 -7.32 11.05 1.85
C ILE A 68 -6.66 12.41 1.67
N THR A 69 -5.81 12.77 2.62
CA THR A 69 -5.10 14.05 2.65
C THR A 69 -3.62 13.78 2.92
N PRO A 70 -2.69 14.44 2.19
CA PRO A 70 -1.28 14.43 2.53
C PRO A 70 -1.04 14.80 4.00
N GLY A 71 -0.19 14.04 4.68
CA GLY A 71 0.10 14.19 6.10
C GLY A 71 -0.69 13.24 7.01
N GLN A 72 -1.75 12.60 6.53
CA GLN A 72 -2.47 11.59 7.30
C GLN A 72 -1.69 10.28 7.42
N ALA A 73 -1.79 9.64 8.58
CA ALA A 73 -1.33 8.29 8.80
C ALA A 73 -2.34 7.28 8.24
N VAL A 74 -1.84 6.24 7.58
CA VAL A 74 -2.67 5.16 7.04
C VAL A 74 -2.04 3.80 7.30
N GLU A 75 -2.89 2.78 7.37
CA GLU A 75 -2.54 1.38 7.30
C GLU A 75 -3.04 0.78 5.98
N LEU A 76 -2.22 -0.08 5.38
CA LEU A 76 -2.51 -0.79 4.13
C LEU A 76 -1.93 -2.20 4.18
N ILE A 77 -2.51 -3.11 3.41
CA ILE A 77 -1.88 -4.40 3.09
C ILE A 77 -1.36 -4.33 1.66
N LEU A 78 -0.07 -4.52 1.49
CA LEU A 78 0.61 -4.41 0.19
C LEU A 78 1.07 -5.75 -0.32
N HIS A 79 1.00 -5.95 -1.62
CA HIS A 79 1.77 -7.01 -2.29
C HIS A 79 2.71 -6.46 -3.35
N ILE A 80 3.85 -7.12 -3.48
CA ILE A 80 4.84 -6.83 -4.52
C ILE A 80 4.68 -7.81 -5.68
N THR A 81 4.56 -7.27 -6.88
CA THR A 81 4.53 -8.07 -8.12
C THR A 81 5.94 -8.40 -8.60
N ALA A 82 6.07 -9.34 -9.54
CA ALA A 82 7.34 -9.66 -10.19
C ALA A 82 8.01 -8.44 -10.87
N SER A 83 7.21 -7.44 -11.28
CA SER A 83 7.71 -6.16 -11.82
C SER A 83 8.27 -5.19 -10.76
N GLY A 84 8.18 -5.53 -9.47
CA GLY A 84 8.58 -4.66 -8.36
C GLY A 84 7.56 -3.58 -7.99
N ARG A 85 6.40 -3.54 -8.66
CA ARG A 85 5.29 -2.63 -8.30
C ARG A 85 4.56 -3.11 -7.06
N LEU A 86 4.20 -2.15 -6.20
CA LEU A 86 3.45 -2.37 -4.97
C LEU A 86 1.99 -2.03 -5.21
N TYR A 87 1.11 -2.97 -4.91
CA TYR A 87 -0.33 -2.79 -5.00
C TYR A 87 -0.94 -2.95 -3.61
N ALA A 88 -1.95 -2.16 -3.29
CA ALA A 88 -2.73 -2.34 -2.09
C ALA A 88 -3.80 -3.41 -2.30
N GLN A 89 -4.05 -4.21 -1.27
CA GLN A 89 -5.19 -5.10 -1.23
C GLN A 89 -6.48 -4.28 -1.23
N PRO A 90 -7.47 -4.61 -2.07
CA PRO A 90 -8.78 -3.96 -2.04
C PRO A 90 -9.41 -4.00 -0.66
N GLY A 91 -9.95 -2.86 -0.21
CA GLY A 91 -10.56 -2.67 1.10
C GLY A 91 -9.58 -2.59 2.27
N SER A 92 -8.25 -2.60 2.03
CA SER A 92 -7.26 -2.56 3.11
C SER A 92 -6.80 -1.16 3.51
N LEU A 93 -7.21 -0.12 2.77
CA LEU A 93 -6.87 1.25 3.11
C LEU A 93 -7.65 1.70 4.35
N HIS A 94 -6.91 2.01 5.41
CA HIS A 94 -7.47 2.53 6.65
C HIS A 94 -6.73 3.81 7.05
N VAL A 95 -7.45 4.92 7.15
CA VAL A 95 -6.92 6.16 7.73
C VAL A 95 -6.86 6.02 9.24
N LEU A 96 -5.67 6.20 9.80
CA LEU A 96 -5.42 6.19 11.23
C LEU A 96 -5.66 7.62 11.73
N ASN A 97 -6.80 7.83 12.40
CA ASN A 97 -7.06 9.06 13.13
C ASN A 97 -6.26 8.98 14.43
N GLU A 98 -5.10 9.63 14.48
CA GLU A 98 -4.36 9.90 15.74
C GLU A 98 -4.93 11.12 16.46
#